data_AF-A0A511X7Q1-F1
#
_entry.id   AF-A0A511X7Q1-F1
#
_cell.length_a   1.000
_cell.length_b   1.000
_cell.length_c   1.000
_cell.angle_alpha   90.00
_cell.angle_beta   90.00
_cell.angle_gamma   90.00
#
_symmetry.space_group_name_H-M   'P 1'
#
loop_
_entity.id
_entity.type
_entity.pdbx_description
1 polymer ?
#
loop_
_entity_poly.entity_id
_entity_poly.type
_entity_poly.pdbx_seq_one_letter_code
_entity_poly.pdbx_strand_id
1 'polypeptide(L)'
;MAAFFVLDEDLSTHTGLETRIAALIAPTLVDLGYEIVRVAVLGRDVPTVQIMADRADGSQITVDDCEQISHAVGAVLDVEDPIPGNWTLEVSSAGIDRPLTRVKDWVRFAGHLAKAEVNIPVNGRRRFSGVVLGGDEAGGRLRLDDGSEVVLPFAELRKAKLILTDALIDAAQREAGVEPEGEAETSEDVSSSAAPTGRGRQKKPGARRH
;
A
#
# COMPACT_ATOMS: atom_id res chain seq x y z
N MET A 1 -21.80 1.01 30.73
CA MET A 1 -20.42 0.48 30.64
C MET A 1 -19.83 1.08 29.38
N ALA A 2 -18.99 2.10 29.52
CA ALA A 2 -18.58 2.96 28.41
C ALA A 2 -17.67 2.19 27.45
N ALA A 3 -18.08 2.06 26.19
CA ALA A 3 -17.21 1.65 25.10
C ALA A 3 -16.28 2.83 24.77
N PHE A 4 -15.21 2.96 25.54
CA PHE A 4 -14.12 3.92 25.33
C PHE A 4 -12.96 3.26 24.55
N PHE A 5 -13.22 2.17 23.83
CA PHE A 5 -12.19 1.26 23.35
C PHE A 5 -11.88 1.46 21.86
N VAL A 6 -10.62 1.83 21.59
CA VAL A 6 -9.83 1.64 20.35
C VAL A 6 -9.79 2.77 19.30
N LEU A 7 -10.60 3.83 19.37
CA LEU A 7 -10.53 4.90 18.34
C LEU A 7 -9.39 5.93 18.51
N ASP A 8 -8.78 6.04 19.69
CA ASP A 8 -7.95 7.21 20.03
C ASP A 8 -6.52 7.17 19.44
N GLU A 9 -5.94 5.99 19.16
CA GLU A 9 -4.58 5.88 18.60
C GLU A 9 -4.53 5.75 17.06
N ASP A 10 -5.60 5.23 16.43
CA ASP A 10 -5.60 4.84 15.00
C ASP A 10 -5.82 6.06 14.06
N LEU A 11 -6.44 7.13 14.56
CA LEU A 11 -6.89 8.28 13.76
C LEU A 11 -5.98 9.52 13.83
N SER A 12 -4.76 9.39 14.36
CA SER A 12 -3.85 10.52 14.65
C SER A 12 -3.53 11.44 13.45
N THR A 13 -3.78 10.98 12.22
CA THR A 13 -3.59 11.77 10.99
C THR A 13 -4.85 12.45 10.45
N HIS A 14 -6.02 12.15 11.00
CA HIS A 14 -7.27 12.82 10.60
C HIS A 14 -7.40 14.13 11.35
N THR A 15 -7.81 15.21 10.67
CA THR A 15 -7.98 16.53 11.28
C THR A 15 -9.34 17.11 10.93
N GLY A 16 -10.15 17.53 11.90
CA GLY A 16 -11.39 18.25 11.63
C GLY A 16 -12.50 17.34 11.08
N LEU A 17 -12.85 17.50 9.81
CA LEU A 17 -14.00 16.81 9.20
C LEU A 17 -13.72 15.32 9.01
N GLU A 18 -12.50 14.95 8.60
CA GLU A 18 -12.06 13.57 8.44
C GLU A 18 -12.20 12.78 9.74
N THR A 19 -11.81 13.39 10.87
CA THR A 19 -11.92 12.77 12.20
C THR A 19 -13.37 12.52 12.56
N ARG A 20 -14.25 13.48 12.25
CA ARG A 20 -15.70 13.32 12.48
C ARG A 20 -16.27 12.20 11.63
N ILE A 21 -15.95 12.16 10.33
CA ILE A 21 -16.41 11.11 9.41
C ILE A 21 -15.92 9.75 9.91
N ALA A 22 -14.63 9.61 10.23
CA ALA A 22 -14.06 8.37 10.74
C ALA A 22 -14.78 7.88 12.00
N ALA A 23 -15.05 8.78 12.96
CA ALA A 23 -15.76 8.43 14.20
C ALA A 23 -17.20 7.95 13.95
N LEU A 24 -17.89 8.52 12.96
CA LEU A 24 -19.26 8.12 12.62
C LEU A 24 -19.31 6.72 11.98
N ILE A 25 -18.37 6.41 11.09
CA ILE A 25 -18.41 5.17 10.30
C ILE A 25 -17.70 4.00 10.97
N ALA A 26 -16.76 4.27 11.90
CA ALA A 26 -15.93 3.24 12.51
C ALA A 26 -16.73 2.13 13.21
N PRO A 27 -17.77 2.39 14.01
CA PRO A 27 -18.55 1.33 14.64
C PRO A 27 -19.12 0.34 13.61
N THR A 28 -19.73 0.86 12.54
CA THR A 28 -20.30 0.07 11.46
C THR A 28 -19.24 -0.77 10.74
N LEU A 29 -18.08 -0.20 10.45
CA LEU A 29 -17.01 -0.93 9.76
C LEU A 29 -16.39 -2.02 10.65
N VAL A 30 -16.22 -1.74 11.93
CA VAL A 30 -15.75 -2.73 12.91
C VAL A 30 -16.73 -3.91 13.00
N ASP A 31 -18.03 -3.66 13.07
CA ASP A 31 -19.07 -4.69 13.12
C ASP A 31 -19.07 -5.59 11.86
N LEU A 32 -18.70 -5.01 10.70
CA LEU A 32 -18.55 -5.73 9.44
C LEU A 32 -17.19 -6.44 9.27
N GLY A 33 -16.27 -6.30 10.23
CA GLY A 33 -14.95 -6.92 10.19
C GLY A 33 -13.91 -6.14 9.37
N TYR A 34 -14.13 -4.85 9.16
CA TYR A 34 -13.20 -3.96 8.47
C TYR A 34 -12.49 -3.02 9.44
N GLU A 35 -11.29 -2.61 9.08
CA GLU A 35 -10.57 -1.52 9.72
C GLU A 35 -10.46 -0.32 8.79
N ILE A 36 -10.56 0.87 9.36
CA ILE A 36 -10.26 2.11 8.65
C ILE A 36 -8.73 2.24 8.58
N VAL A 37 -8.21 2.49 7.39
CA VAL A 37 -6.80 2.81 7.15
C VAL A 37 -6.62 4.31 6.97
N ARG A 38 -7.52 4.95 6.21
CA ARG A 38 -7.52 6.40 6.00
C ARG A 38 -8.91 6.92 5.67
N VAL A 39 -9.23 8.11 6.17
CA VAL A 39 -10.30 8.96 5.67
C VAL A 39 -9.68 10.26 5.17
N ALA A 40 -10.08 10.70 3.98
CA ALA A 40 -9.67 11.97 3.42
C ALA A 40 -10.84 12.66 2.73
N VAL A 41 -10.94 13.99 2.85
CA VAL A 41 -11.89 14.80 2.09
C VAL A 41 -11.11 15.62 1.07
N LEU A 42 -11.31 15.33 -0.21
CA LEU A 42 -10.55 15.90 -1.31
C LEU A 42 -11.43 16.83 -2.16
N GLY A 43 -10.85 17.89 -2.72
CA GLY A 43 -11.60 18.85 -3.54
C GLY A 43 -12.26 19.98 -2.74
N ARG A 44 -12.96 20.88 -3.43
CA ARG A 44 -13.60 22.06 -2.83
C ARG A 44 -15.08 22.18 -3.17
N ASP A 45 -15.42 22.20 -4.45
CA ASP A 45 -16.79 22.50 -4.89
C ASP A 45 -17.72 21.28 -4.79
N VAL A 46 -17.24 20.12 -5.21
CA VAL A 46 -17.89 18.82 -5.00
C VAL A 46 -16.83 17.91 -4.39
N PRO A 47 -16.75 17.84 -3.05
CA PRO A 47 -15.70 17.07 -2.41
C PRO A 47 -15.89 15.56 -2.62
N THR A 48 -14.78 14.85 -2.69
CA THR A 48 -14.72 13.39 -2.65
C THR A 48 -14.34 12.94 -1.24
N VAL A 49 -15.21 12.16 -0.60
CA VAL A 49 -14.89 11.43 0.63
C VAL A 49 -14.22 10.13 0.23
N GLN A 50 -12.92 10.02 0.50
CA GLN A 50 -12.17 8.83 0.22
C GLN A 50 -11.95 8.02 1.49
N ILE A 51 -12.34 6.76 1.44
CA ILE A 51 -12.18 5.79 2.52
C ILE A 51 -11.27 4.68 2.02
N MET A 52 -10.17 4.52 2.74
CA MET A 52 -9.25 3.43 2.56
C MET A 52 -9.45 2.46 3.72
N ALA A 53 -9.74 1.21 3.42
CA ALA A 53 -10.06 0.19 4.41
C ALA A 53 -9.33 -1.12 4.13
N ASP A 54 -9.29 -1.95 5.16
CA ASP A 54 -8.71 -3.29 5.14
C ASP A 54 -9.64 -4.24 5.89
N ARG A 55 -9.44 -5.55 5.74
CA ARG A 55 -10.06 -6.52 6.65
C ARG A 55 -9.30 -6.56 7.98
N ALA A 56 -10.04 -6.59 9.08
CA ALA A 56 -9.47 -6.62 10.42
C ALA A 56 -8.67 -7.90 10.71
N ASP A 57 -8.96 -8.99 9.99
CA ASP A 57 -8.22 -10.25 10.06
C ASP A 57 -6.94 -10.25 9.20
N GLY A 58 -6.65 -9.15 8.50
CA GLY A 58 -5.49 -8.97 7.65
C GLY A 58 -5.58 -9.61 6.26
N SER A 59 -6.70 -10.26 5.93
CA SER A 59 -6.93 -10.81 4.60
C SER A 59 -7.18 -9.72 3.55
N GLN A 60 -7.05 -10.10 2.28
CA GLN A 60 -7.14 -9.18 1.16
C GLN A 60 -8.55 -8.61 1.00
N ILE A 61 -8.67 -7.30 0.78
CA ILE A 61 -9.94 -6.70 0.37
C ILE A 61 -10.29 -7.14 -1.06
N THR A 62 -11.54 -7.52 -1.27
CA THR A 62 -12.14 -7.80 -2.57
C THR A 62 -12.98 -6.63 -3.08
N VAL A 63 -13.41 -6.69 -4.34
CA VAL A 63 -14.33 -5.67 -4.90
C VAL A 63 -15.67 -5.68 -4.14
N ASP A 64 -16.17 -6.86 -3.77
CA ASP A 64 -17.41 -7.02 -3.02
C ASP A 64 -17.30 -6.39 -1.62
N ASP A 65 -16.13 -6.48 -0.98
CA ASP A 65 -15.88 -5.80 0.31
C ASP A 65 -15.95 -4.28 0.14
N CYS A 66 -15.35 -3.72 -0.91
CA CYS A 66 -15.43 -2.28 -1.21
C CYS A 66 -16.88 -1.83 -1.47
N GLU A 67 -17.67 -2.63 -2.18
CA GLU A 67 -19.10 -2.36 -2.41
C GLU A 67 -19.87 -2.37 -1.09
N GLN A 68 -19.63 -3.37 -0.23
CA GLN A 68 -20.28 -3.46 1.08
C GLN A 68 -19.95 -2.26 1.97
N ILE A 69 -18.68 -1.87 2.02
CA ILE A 69 -18.22 -0.68 2.75
C ILE A 69 -18.89 0.58 2.18
N SER A 70 -18.93 0.72 0.87
CA SER A 70 -19.55 1.88 0.20
C SER A 70 -21.02 2.02 0.58
N HIS A 71 -21.80 0.93 0.54
CA HIS A 71 -23.20 0.95 0.95
C HIS A 71 -23.39 1.28 2.43
N ALA A 72 -22.61 0.65 3.31
CA ALA A 72 -22.73 0.84 4.75
C ALA A 72 -22.35 2.26 5.16
N VAL A 73 -21.26 2.79 4.62
CA VAL A 73 -20.80 4.15 4.90
C VAL A 73 -21.74 5.18 4.30
N GLY A 74 -22.19 5.00 3.05
CA GLY A 74 -23.17 5.87 2.42
C GLY A 74 -24.41 6.05 3.27
N ALA A 75 -24.99 4.95 3.77
CA ALA A 75 -26.15 4.99 4.66
C ALA A 75 -25.90 5.77 5.96
N VAL A 76 -24.73 5.62 6.58
CA VAL A 76 -24.36 6.37 7.80
C VAL A 76 -24.24 7.87 7.48
N LEU A 77 -23.55 8.23 6.40
CA LEU A 77 -23.31 9.63 6.04
C LEU A 77 -24.58 10.33 5.54
N ASP A 78 -25.53 9.60 4.94
CA ASP A 78 -26.84 10.13 4.55
C ASP A 78 -27.71 10.48 5.77
N VAL A 79 -27.58 9.73 6.87
CA VAL A 79 -28.34 9.96 8.11
C VAL A 79 -27.70 11.07 8.95
N GLU A 80 -26.39 11.01 9.14
CA GLU A 80 -25.66 11.93 10.01
C GLU A 80 -25.31 13.26 9.32
N ASP A 81 -25.39 13.30 7.99
CA ASP A 81 -25.16 14.44 7.09
C ASP A 81 -24.01 15.38 7.53
N PRO A 82 -22.77 14.88 7.68
CA PRO A 82 -21.67 15.70 8.17
C PRO A 82 -21.11 16.66 7.09
N ILE A 83 -21.50 16.49 5.82
CA ILE A 83 -20.93 17.21 4.67
C ILE A 83 -22.05 17.93 3.92
N PRO A 84 -22.11 19.27 3.97
CA PRO A 84 -23.15 20.01 3.29
C PRO A 84 -22.98 19.96 1.77
N GLY A 85 -24.09 19.82 1.05
CA GLY A 85 -24.13 19.90 -0.40
C GLY A 85 -23.76 18.59 -1.11
N ASN A 86 -23.40 18.68 -2.39
CA ASN A 86 -23.08 17.51 -3.21
C ASN A 86 -21.65 17.04 -2.95
N TRP A 87 -21.47 15.73 -2.82
CA TRP A 87 -20.18 15.09 -2.64
C TRP A 87 -20.20 13.68 -3.29
N THR A 88 -19.03 13.04 -3.41
CA THR A 88 -18.90 11.67 -3.91
C THR A 88 -18.18 10.78 -2.91
N LEU A 89 -18.55 9.49 -2.86
CA LEU A 89 -17.89 8.49 -2.03
C LEU A 89 -16.93 7.64 -2.89
N GLU A 90 -15.70 7.49 -2.44
CA GLU A 90 -14.73 6.55 -2.99
C GLU A 90 -14.25 5.59 -1.91
N VAL A 91 -14.32 4.29 -2.19
CA VAL A 91 -13.84 3.24 -1.29
C VAL A 91 -12.74 2.45 -1.99
N SER A 92 -11.62 2.22 -1.29
CA SER A 92 -10.51 1.43 -1.81
C SER A 92 -9.80 0.63 -0.72
N SER A 93 -9.10 -0.44 -1.11
CA SER A 93 -8.05 -1.05 -0.29
C SER A 93 -6.85 -0.12 -0.13
N ALA A 94 -6.08 -0.25 0.94
CA ALA A 94 -4.83 0.50 1.04
C ALA A 94 -3.72 0.00 0.11
N GLY A 95 -3.59 -1.32 -0.06
CA GLY A 95 -2.59 -1.96 -0.93
C GLY A 95 -1.17 -1.39 -0.71
N ILE A 96 -0.48 -1.10 -1.81
CA ILE A 96 0.91 -0.60 -1.84
C ILE A 96 1.07 0.90 -1.52
N ASP A 97 0.02 1.73 -1.64
CA ASP A 97 0.07 3.16 -1.28
C ASP A 97 -0.39 3.40 0.18
N ARG A 98 -0.37 2.34 1.00
CA ARG A 98 -0.78 2.40 2.40
C ARG A 98 0.00 3.48 3.16
N PRO A 99 -0.69 4.36 3.90
CA PRO A 99 -0.03 5.26 4.84
C PRO A 99 0.49 4.50 6.06
N LEU A 100 1.71 4.80 6.49
CA LEU A 100 2.33 4.17 7.67
C LEU A 100 2.05 5.01 8.91
N THR A 101 0.85 4.91 9.47
CA THR A 101 0.41 5.78 10.58
C THR A 101 0.42 5.08 11.93
N ARG A 102 0.40 3.75 11.95
CA ARG A 102 0.18 2.95 13.16
C ARG A 102 1.32 1.96 13.37
N VAL A 103 1.52 1.54 14.62
CA VAL A 103 2.52 0.51 14.99
C VAL A 103 2.44 -0.70 14.06
N LYS A 104 1.23 -1.25 13.84
CA LYS A 104 1.02 -2.43 12.99
C LYS A 104 1.44 -2.21 11.54
N ASP A 105 1.27 -1.00 10.99
CA ASP A 105 1.69 -0.70 9.62
C ASP A 105 3.22 -0.75 9.53
N TRP A 106 3.91 -0.17 10.51
CA TRP A 106 5.37 -0.20 10.57
C TRP A 106 5.92 -1.61 10.80
N VAL A 107 5.26 -2.42 11.62
CA VAL A 107 5.65 -3.83 11.84
C VAL A 107 5.43 -4.66 10.58
N ARG A 108 4.26 -4.53 9.92
CA ARG A 108 3.91 -5.30 8.71
C ARG A 108 4.90 -5.07 7.57
N PHE A 109 5.36 -3.84 7.39
CA PHE A 109 6.22 -3.47 6.26
C PHE A 109 7.71 -3.35 6.61
N ALA A 110 8.15 -3.97 7.71
CA ALA A 110 9.56 -4.06 8.03
C ALA A 110 10.36 -4.69 6.87
N GLY A 111 11.50 -4.08 6.52
CA GLY A 111 12.33 -4.46 5.38
C GLY A 111 12.04 -3.69 4.09
N HIS A 112 10.90 -2.99 3.97
CA HIS A 112 10.59 -2.16 2.80
C HIS A 112 11.08 -0.71 2.95
N LEU A 113 11.27 -0.04 1.82
CA LEU A 113 11.62 1.38 1.81
C LEU A 113 10.38 2.25 2.07
N ALA A 114 10.55 3.29 2.89
CA ALA A 114 9.52 4.28 3.17
C ALA A 114 10.09 5.71 3.14
N LYS A 115 9.21 6.67 2.87
CA LYS A 115 9.46 8.10 3.10
C LYS A 115 8.53 8.60 4.19
N ALA A 116 9.08 9.40 5.09
CA ALA A 116 8.33 10.03 6.16
C ALA A 116 8.64 11.54 6.27
N GLU A 117 7.63 12.31 6.64
CA GLU A 117 7.72 13.72 6.99
C GLU A 117 7.12 13.93 8.38
N VAL A 118 7.79 14.75 9.20
CA VAL A 118 7.38 15.07 10.57
C VAL A 118 7.07 16.55 10.74
N ASN A 119 6.18 16.87 11.68
CA ASN A 119 5.81 18.22 12.05
C ASN A 119 6.97 18.93 12.74
N ILE A 120 7.49 18.38 13.84
CA ILE A 120 8.68 18.90 14.53
C ILE A 120 9.95 18.19 14.02
N PRO A 121 11.05 18.92 13.71
CA PRO A 121 12.30 18.30 13.27
C PRO A 121 12.84 17.27 14.27
N VAL A 122 13.19 16.08 13.78
CA VAL A 122 13.93 15.06 14.51
C VAL A 122 15.38 15.09 14.02
N ASN A 123 16.35 15.20 14.92
CA ASN A 123 17.77 15.35 14.58
C ASN A 123 18.04 16.48 13.55
N GLY A 124 17.30 17.60 13.66
CA GLY A 124 17.44 18.76 12.78
C GLY A 124 16.84 18.59 11.37
N ARG A 125 16.15 17.50 11.08
CA ARG A 125 15.55 17.21 9.77
C ARG A 125 14.06 16.93 9.90
N ARG A 126 13.28 17.27 8.87
CA ARG A 126 11.83 17.00 8.82
C ARG A 126 11.44 15.89 7.86
N ARG A 127 12.36 15.45 7.00
CA ARG A 127 12.11 14.46 5.94
C ARG A 127 13.10 13.32 6.08
N PHE A 128 12.58 12.11 5.94
CA PHE A 128 13.30 10.87 6.12
C PHE A 128 12.97 9.93 4.96
N SER A 129 13.97 9.17 4.54
CA SER A 129 13.84 8.10 3.57
C SER A 129 14.74 6.97 4.04
N GLY A 130 14.22 5.75 4.11
CA GLY A 130 14.98 4.64 4.68
C GLY A 130 14.21 3.32 4.69
N VAL A 131 14.87 2.27 5.15
CA VAL A 131 14.27 0.95 5.34
C VAL A 131 13.51 0.93 6.65
N VAL A 132 12.25 0.49 6.62
CA VAL A 132 11.41 0.30 7.80
C VAL A 132 11.97 -0.83 8.65
N LEU A 133 12.18 -0.58 9.94
CA LEU A 133 12.66 -1.57 10.91
C LEU A 133 11.55 -2.13 11.80
N GLY A 134 10.34 -1.58 11.72
CA GLY A 134 9.24 -1.84 12.64
C GLY A 134 8.79 -0.56 13.35
N GLY A 135 7.87 -0.72 14.30
CA GLY A 135 7.41 0.35 15.16
C GLY A 135 6.98 -0.20 16.52
N ASP A 136 6.97 0.66 17.52
CA ASP A 136 6.48 0.41 18.88
C ASP A 136 5.83 1.69 19.44
N GLU A 137 5.50 1.71 20.72
CA GLU A 137 4.91 2.88 21.39
C GLU A 137 5.73 4.17 21.25
N ALA A 138 7.05 4.07 21.02
CA ALA A 138 7.90 5.25 20.82
C ALA A 138 7.77 5.85 19.40
N GLY A 139 7.29 5.07 18.43
CA GLY A 139 7.10 5.50 17.05
C GLY A 139 7.62 4.51 16.01
N GLY A 140 7.58 4.95 14.75
CA GLY A 140 8.12 4.21 13.61
C GLY A 140 9.64 4.30 13.51
N ARG A 141 10.32 3.20 13.20
CA ARG A 141 11.79 3.15 13.09
C ARG A 141 12.25 3.01 11.64
N LEU A 142 13.19 3.86 11.23
CA LEU A 142 13.84 3.79 9.92
C LEU A 142 15.35 3.60 10.06
N ARG A 143 15.94 2.76 9.19
CA ARG A 143 17.36 2.80 8.87
C ARG A 143 17.58 3.67 7.64
N LEU A 144 18.39 4.70 7.79
CA LEU A 144 18.69 5.68 6.77
C LEU A 144 19.81 5.18 5.84
N ASP A 145 20.04 5.90 4.74
CA ASP A 145 21.05 5.61 3.73
C ASP A 145 22.49 5.66 4.28
N ASP A 146 22.74 6.54 5.25
CA ASP A 146 24.01 6.62 5.99
C ASP A 146 24.18 5.50 7.05
N GLY A 147 23.22 4.57 7.15
CA GLY A 147 23.22 3.46 8.10
C GLY A 147 22.74 3.83 9.51
N SER A 148 22.50 5.11 9.80
CA SER A 148 21.95 5.53 11.09
C SER A 148 20.47 5.14 11.24
N GLU A 149 20.04 4.94 12.48
CA GLU A 149 18.66 4.63 12.80
C GLU A 149 17.97 5.84 13.43
N VAL A 150 16.70 6.04 13.10
CA VAL A 150 15.88 7.12 13.64
C VAL A 150 14.51 6.59 14.06
N VAL A 151 14.05 7.07 15.21
CA VAL A 151 12.67 6.86 15.70
C VAL A 151 11.86 8.11 15.37
N LEU A 152 10.71 7.92 14.72
CA LEU A 152 9.77 8.95 14.34
C LEU A 152 8.50 8.80 15.18
N PRO A 153 8.29 9.66 16.20
CA PRO A 153 7.08 9.60 17.03
C PRO A 153 5.82 9.77 16.18
N PHE A 154 4.79 8.94 16.42
CA PHE A 154 3.54 9.00 15.65
C PHE A 154 2.83 10.35 15.80
N ALA A 155 2.89 10.97 16.97
CA ALA A 155 2.34 12.30 17.23
C ALA A 155 2.97 13.38 16.32
N GLU A 156 4.22 13.19 15.91
CA GLU A 156 4.92 14.12 15.01
C GLU A 156 4.79 13.72 13.55
N LEU A 157 4.27 12.52 13.24
CA LEU A 157 4.25 11.97 11.90
C LEU A 157 3.20 12.68 11.05
N ARG A 158 3.66 13.58 10.19
CA ARG A 158 2.78 14.31 9.26
C ARG A 158 2.35 13.44 8.09
N LYS A 159 3.28 12.65 7.56
CA LYS A 159 3.07 11.77 6.41
C LYS A 159 4.09 10.66 6.46
N ALA A 160 3.67 9.43 6.26
CA ALA A 160 4.60 8.34 5.98
C ALA A 160 3.95 7.36 5.00
N LYS A 161 4.74 6.87 4.05
CA LYS A 161 4.29 5.91 3.06
C LYS A 161 5.44 5.10 2.49
N LEU A 162 5.10 3.94 1.96
CA LEU A 162 6.05 3.09 1.26
C LEU A 162 6.52 3.75 -0.04
N ILE A 163 7.76 3.45 -0.42
CA ILE A 163 8.29 3.73 -1.76
C ILE A 163 7.99 2.51 -2.61
N LEU A 164 7.42 2.75 -3.79
CA LEU A 164 7.22 1.68 -4.77
C LEU A 164 8.58 1.17 -5.25
N THR A 165 8.91 -0.06 -4.89
CA THR A 165 10.10 -0.80 -5.31
C THR A 165 9.68 -2.16 -5.85
N ASP A 166 10.51 -2.80 -6.66
CA ASP A 166 10.24 -4.14 -7.20
C ASP A 166 9.96 -5.14 -6.06
N ALA A 167 10.81 -5.14 -5.02
CA ALA A 167 10.60 -5.96 -3.83
C ALA A 167 9.25 -5.73 -3.12
N LEU A 168 8.66 -4.53 -3.21
CA LEU A 168 7.35 -4.23 -2.65
C LEU A 168 6.24 -4.71 -3.58
N ILE A 169 6.40 -4.56 -4.89
CA ILE A 169 5.46 -5.09 -5.90
C ILE A 169 5.38 -6.61 -5.78
N ASP A 170 6.52 -7.29 -5.72
CA ASP A 170 6.56 -8.75 -5.60
C ASP A 170 5.93 -9.23 -4.29
N ALA A 171 6.15 -8.50 -3.19
CA ALA A 171 5.51 -8.79 -1.91
C ALA A 171 3.99 -8.63 -1.98
N ALA A 172 3.51 -7.55 -2.58
CA ALA A 172 2.10 -7.30 -2.76
C ALA A 172 1.42 -8.31 -3.70
N GLN A 173 2.09 -8.74 -4.78
CA GLN A 173 1.57 -9.77 -5.69
C GLN A 173 1.48 -11.13 -5.01
N ARG A 174 2.49 -11.52 -4.22
CA ARG A 174 2.46 -12.74 -3.40
C ARG A 174 1.33 -12.71 -2.38
N GLU A 175 1.10 -11.58 -1.73
CA GLU A 175 -0.03 -11.40 -0.80
C GLU A 175 -1.39 -11.44 -1.54
N ALA A 176 -1.44 -10.94 -2.78
CA ALA A 176 -2.63 -10.97 -3.63
C ALA A 176 -2.89 -12.33 -4.30
N GLY A 177 -2.04 -13.34 -4.08
CA GLY A 177 -2.17 -14.67 -4.71
C GLY A 177 -1.90 -14.66 -6.22
N VAL A 178 -1.18 -13.66 -6.73
CA VAL A 178 -0.73 -13.59 -8.12
C VAL A 178 0.67 -14.21 -8.16
N GLU A 179 0.77 -15.43 -8.71
CA GLU A 179 2.07 -16.06 -8.97
C GLU A 179 2.91 -15.15 -9.88
N PRO A 180 4.16 -14.80 -9.52
CA PRO A 180 5.00 -13.99 -10.37
C PRO A 180 5.29 -14.75 -11.66
N GLU A 181 5.05 -14.11 -12.81
CA GLU A 181 5.47 -14.65 -14.11
C GLU A 181 7.00 -14.79 -14.09
N GLY A 182 7.46 -16.04 -14.03
CA GLY A 182 8.87 -16.38 -13.95
C GLY A 182 9.66 -15.74 -15.07
N GLU A 183 10.78 -15.13 -14.70
CA GLU A 183 11.80 -14.63 -15.61
C GLU A 183 12.16 -15.71 -16.62
N ALA A 184 11.87 -15.45 -17.90
CA ALA A 184 12.33 -16.28 -18.99
C ALA A 184 13.87 -16.21 -19.04
N GLU A 185 14.54 -17.21 -18.47
CA GLU A 185 15.93 -17.52 -18.75
C GLU A 185 16.08 -17.79 -20.26
N THR A 186 16.42 -16.75 -21.04
CA THR A 186 17.00 -16.98 -22.36
C THR A 186 18.48 -17.27 -22.17
N SER A 187 18.76 -18.57 -22.11
CA SER A 187 20.10 -19.15 -22.21
C SER A 187 20.93 -18.48 -23.31
N GLU A 188 22.13 -18.06 -22.95
CA GLU A 188 23.19 -17.65 -23.86
C GLU A 188 23.48 -18.75 -24.89
N ASP A 189 23.37 -18.43 -26.19
CA ASP A 189 23.96 -19.23 -27.25
C ASP A 189 25.16 -18.47 -27.83
N VAL A 190 26.35 -18.85 -27.35
CA VAL A 190 27.63 -18.45 -27.92
C VAL A 190 27.84 -19.23 -29.22
N SER A 191 27.85 -18.55 -30.36
CA SER A 191 28.42 -19.09 -31.60
C SER A 191 29.23 -18.05 -32.36
N SER A 192 30.50 -17.97 -31.98
CA SER A 192 31.71 -17.95 -32.83
C SER A 192 31.52 -17.64 -34.33
N SER A 193 32.22 -16.60 -34.79
CA SER A 193 32.50 -16.27 -36.18
C SER A 193 33.40 -17.30 -36.89
N ALA A 194 33.09 -17.65 -38.15
CA ALA A 194 34.09 -17.95 -39.20
C ALA A 194 33.44 -17.99 -40.60
N ALA A 195 34.16 -17.47 -41.59
CA ALA A 195 33.71 -17.07 -42.93
C ALA A 195 33.28 -18.21 -43.90
N PRO A 196 32.44 -17.92 -44.92
CA PRO A 196 32.11 -18.88 -45.97
C PRO A 196 33.13 -18.85 -47.13
N THR A 197 33.71 -20.01 -47.42
CA THR A 197 34.45 -20.30 -48.65
C THR A 197 33.54 -20.95 -49.69
N GLY A 198 33.62 -20.48 -50.94
CA GLY A 198 33.69 -21.30 -52.14
C GLY A 198 32.50 -22.18 -52.56
N ARG A 199 31.80 -21.73 -53.62
CA ARG A 199 30.91 -22.49 -54.52
C ARG A 199 31.37 -23.92 -54.85
N GLY A 200 30.43 -24.87 -54.92
CA GLY A 200 30.69 -26.18 -55.54
C GLY A 200 29.54 -27.20 -55.60
N ARG A 201 28.58 -26.96 -56.51
CA ARG A 201 27.93 -27.94 -57.43
C ARG A 201 27.06 -29.11 -56.88
N GLN A 202 25.87 -29.19 -57.48
CA GLN A 202 24.78 -30.17 -57.36
C GLN A 202 25.15 -31.64 -57.69
N LYS A 203 24.44 -32.61 -57.07
CA LYS A 203 23.47 -33.50 -57.76
C LYS A 203 22.70 -34.43 -56.80
N LYS A 204 21.58 -34.93 -57.34
CA LYS A 204 20.35 -35.49 -56.75
C LYS A 204 20.41 -37.03 -56.48
N PRO A 205 19.35 -37.66 -55.94
CA PRO A 205 19.39 -38.78 -54.99
C PRO A 205 19.08 -40.16 -55.59
N GLY A 206 19.12 -41.20 -54.75
CA GLY A 206 18.51 -42.52 -54.97
C GLY A 206 19.29 -43.61 -54.24
N ALA A 207 18.81 -44.20 -53.14
CA ALA A 207 17.72 -45.18 -52.98
C ALA A 207 18.25 -46.63 -52.84
N ARG A 208 17.84 -47.24 -51.72
CA ARG A 208 17.65 -48.67 -51.42
C ARG A 208 18.85 -49.57 -51.09
N ARG A 209 18.71 -50.13 -49.89
CA ARG A 209 19.13 -51.45 -49.40
C ARG A 209 19.11 -52.54 -50.48
N HIS A 210 20.22 -53.23 -50.66
CA HIS A 210 20.44 -54.64 -50.26
C HIS A 210 21.93 -54.96 -50.36
#